data_AF-A0AAV4CXJ6-F1
#
_entry.id   AF-A0AAV4CXJ6-F1
#
_cell.length_a   1.000
_cell.length_b   1.000
_cell.length_c   1.000
_cell.angle_alpha   90.00
_cell.angle_beta   90.00
_cell.angle_gamma   90.00
#
_symmetry.space_group_name_H-M   'P 1'
#
loop_
_entity.id
_entity.type
_entity.pdbx_description
1 polymer ?
#
loop_
_entity_poly.entity_id
_entity_poly.type
_entity_poly.pdbx_seq_one_letter_code
_entity_poly.pdbx_strand_id
1 'polypeptide(L)'
;MVTSATVYSTVKATAFWTVNGVNQILIFGDYLYKEIDEQLPENEHGYLLIPEIPHRISLFGTTVYLQSSRSLCGIIASVQLSQAATSIKEAISQGFERHSSAIVILKNTSMMIHKDPESRIWLFDSHSRNEDGMPAPDEVGKSILINLKDMADLNLYCAMIIYNILSKYVPPAVFIS
;
A
#
# COMPACT_ATOMS: atom_id res chain seq x y z
N MET A 1 4.07 3.82 -7.39
CA MET A 1 2.70 3.32 -7.71
C MET A 1 1.63 3.70 -6.68
N VAL A 2 1.78 3.33 -5.41
CA VAL A 2 0.72 3.50 -4.38
C VAL A 2 0.33 4.97 -4.11
N THR A 3 1.30 5.89 -4.18
CA THR A 3 1.06 7.33 -4.08
C THR A 3 0.12 7.81 -5.19
N SER A 4 0.38 7.42 -6.44
CA SER A 4 -0.48 7.78 -7.58
C SER A 4 -1.89 7.21 -7.45
N ALA A 5 -2.05 6.01 -6.87
CA ALA A 5 -3.36 5.46 -6.54
C ALA A 5 -4.11 6.33 -5.51
N THR A 6 -3.38 6.79 -4.49
CA THR A 6 -3.91 7.68 -3.44
C THR A 6 -4.34 9.02 -4.02
N VAL A 7 -3.58 9.58 -4.97
CA VAL A 7 -4.00 10.79 -5.69
C VAL A 7 -5.21 10.51 -6.56
N TYR A 8 -5.23 9.39 -7.30
CA TYR A 8 -6.32 9.05 -8.21
C TYR A 8 -7.65 8.83 -7.49
N SER A 9 -7.66 8.39 -6.22
CA SER A 9 -8.90 8.25 -5.44
C SER A 9 -9.56 9.60 -5.13
N THR A 10 -8.80 10.70 -5.20
CA THR A 10 -9.35 12.08 -5.11
C THR A 10 -9.90 12.59 -6.44
N VAL A 11 -9.46 12.01 -7.57
CA VAL A 11 -9.87 12.39 -8.92
C VAL A 11 -11.12 11.63 -9.34
N LYS A 12 -11.16 10.33 -9.03
CA LYS A 12 -12.24 9.43 -9.41
C LYS A 12 -12.55 8.51 -8.24
N ALA A 13 -13.83 8.48 -7.87
CA ALA A 13 -14.32 7.56 -6.84
C ALA A 13 -13.91 6.11 -7.15
N THR A 14 -13.36 5.45 -6.14
CA THR A 14 -12.70 4.13 -6.26
C THR A 14 -13.61 3.05 -6.81
N ALA A 15 -14.91 3.13 -6.50
CA ALA A 15 -15.94 2.24 -7.05
C ALA A 15 -16.06 2.27 -8.59
N PHE A 16 -15.56 3.32 -9.24
CA PHE A 16 -15.61 3.50 -10.70
C PHE A 16 -14.24 3.37 -11.38
N TRP A 17 -13.24 2.85 -10.67
CA TRP A 17 -11.96 2.56 -11.29
C TRP A 17 -12.11 1.45 -12.32
N THR A 18 -11.53 1.66 -13.49
CA THR A 18 -11.52 0.71 -14.59
C THR A 18 -10.12 0.16 -14.78
N VAL A 19 -9.97 -0.93 -15.54
CA VAL A 19 -8.65 -1.45 -15.94
C VAL A 19 -7.77 -0.35 -16.55
N ASN A 20 -8.33 0.49 -17.42
CA ASN A 20 -7.59 1.61 -18.00
C ASN A 20 -7.16 2.64 -16.94
N GLY A 21 -8.03 2.95 -15.97
CA GLY A 21 -7.68 3.85 -14.86
C GLY A 21 -6.57 3.28 -13.98
N VAL A 22 -6.62 1.97 -13.68
CA VAL A 22 -5.56 1.28 -12.95
C VAL A 22 -4.25 1.29 -13.74
N ASN A 23 -4.27 1.02 -15.05
CA ASN A 23 -3.07 1.10 -15.88
C ASN A 23 -2.45 2.50 -15.87
N GLN A 24 -3.28 3.56 -15.91
CA GLN A 24 -2.78 4.93 -15.75
C GLN A 24 -2.15 5.14 -14.39
N ILE A 25 -2.74 4.64 -13.30
CA ILE A 25 -2.13 4.69 -11.95
C ILE A 25 -0.74 4.07 -11.94
N LEU A 26 -0.57 2.89 -12.55
CA LEU A 26 0.73 2.21 -12.61
C LEU A 26 1.74 3.05 -13.40
N ILE A 27 1.37 3.48 -14.61
CA ILE A 27 2.21 4.28 -15.50
C ILE A 27 2.66 5.59 -14.83
N PHE A 28 1.72 6.37 -14.29
CA PHE A 28 2.05 7.62 -13.57
C PHE A 28 2.79 7.35 -12.27
N GLY A 29 2.55 6.20 -11.64
CA GLY A 29 3.30 5.73 -10.48
C GLY A 29 4.77 5.51 -10.77
N ASP A 30 5.10 4.95 -11.92
CA ASP A 30 6.48 4.75 -12.37
C ASP A 30 7.14 6.06 -12.78
N TYR A 31 6.42 6.93 -13.48
CA TYR A 31 6.93 8.27 -13.82
C TYR A 31 7.26 9.08 -12.56
N LEU A 32 6.32 9.15 -11.61
CA LEU A 32 6.53 9.85 -10.34
C LEU A 32 7.72 9.27 -9.57
N TYR A 33 7.85 7.94 -9.53
CA TYR A 33 8.98 7.30 -8.85
C TYR A 33 10.31 7.72 -9.46
N LYS A 34 10.45 7.61 -10.79
CA LYS A 34 11.68 7.98 -11.51
C LYS A 34 12.03 9.46 -11.34
N GLU A 35 11.03 10.33 -11.44
CA GLU A 35 11.24 11.78 -11.28
C GLU A 35 11.76 12.14 -9.88
N ILE A 36 11.30 11.46 -8.83
CA ILE A 36 11.79 11.66 -7.47
C ILE A 36 13.18 11.03 -7.30
N ASP A 37 13.37 9.79 -7.75
CA ASP A 37 14.63 9.05 -7.60
C ASP A 37 15.81 9.75 -8.27
N GLU A 38 15.60 10.36 -9.45
CA GLU A 38 16.59 11.18 -10.15
C GLU A 38 17.04 12.44 -9.36
N GLN A 39 16.26 12.88 -8.37
CA GLN A 39 16.55 14.05 -7.55
C GLN A 39 17.19 13.69 -6.20
N LEU A 40 17.21 12.40 -5.84
CA LEU A 40 17.78 11.93 -4.58
C LEU A 40 19.27 11.61 -4.75
N PRO A 41 20.09 11.80 -3.70
CA PRO A 41 21.42 11.19 -3.64
C PRO A 41 21.31 9.67 -3.81
N GLU A 42 22.37 9.01 -4.30
CA GLU A 42 22.40 7.57 -4.59
C GLU A 42 21.52 6.75 -3.62
N ASN A 43 20.38 6.28 -4.13
CA ASN A 43 19.39 5.56 -3.35
C ASN A 43 19.84 4.11 -3.14
N GLU A 44 20.68 3.88 -2.13
CA GLU A 44 21.24 2.56 -1.82
C GLU A 44 20.16 1.49 -1.54
N HIS A 45 18.94 1.89 -1.19
CA HIS A 45 17.88 0.98 -0.77
C HIS A 45 16.86 0.66 -1.87
N GLY A 46 16.85 1.42 -2.98
CA GLY A 46 15.93 1.21 -4.10
C GLY A 46 14.45 1.48 -3.79
N TYR A 47 14.15 2.14 -2.67
CA TYR A 47 12.79 2.49 -2.25
C TYR A 47 12.67 4.00 -2.02
N LEU A 48 11.47 4.54 -2.24
CA LEU A 48 11.14 5.89 -1.80
C LEU A 48 10.54 5.85 -0.40
N LEU A 49 11.12 6.64 0.50
CA LEU A 49 10.60 6.90 1.83
C LEU A 49 9.45 7.90 1.75
N ILE A 50 8.48 7.80 2.68
CA ILE A 50 7.35 8.73 2.73
C ILE A 50 7.77 10.21 2.77
N PRO A 51 8.82 10.62 3.54
CA PRO A 51 9.28 12.00 3.54
C PRO A 51 9.88 12.49 2.21
N GLU A 52 10.25 11.57 1.30
CA GLU A 52 10.81 11.90 -0.02
C GLU A 52 9.71 12.15 -1.05
N ILE A 53 8.45 11.82 -0.72
CA ILE A 53 7.31 12.08 -1.60
C ILE A 53 7.00 13.58 -1.60
N PRO A 54 6.93 14.24 -2.77
CA PRO A 54 6.59 15.66 -2.85
C PRO A 54 5.23 15.96 -2.22
N HIS A 55 5.16 17.05 -1.45
CA HIS A 55 3.90 17.52 -0.86
C HIS A 55 2.92 18.03 -1.92
N ARG A 56 3.38 18.49 -3.08
CA ARG A 56 2.54 18.96 -4.17
C ARG A 56 2.73 18.03 -5.36
N ILE A 57 1.67 17.31 -5.71
CA ILE A 57 1.69 16.35 -6.82
C ILE A 57 0.67 16.77 -7.87
N SER A 58 1.12 16.88 -9.11
CA SER A 58 0.27 17.14 -10.27
C SER A 58 0.15 15.87 -11.12
N LEU A 59 -0.93 15.11 -10.94
CA LEU A 59 -1.21 13.88 -11.69
C LEU A 59 -2.65 13.87 -12.18
N PHE A 60 -2.92 13.19 -13.29
CA PHE A 60 -4.27 13.04 -13.86
C PHE A 60 -5.00 14.37 -14.11
N GLY A 61 -4.25 15.43 -14.43
CA GLY A 61 -4.81 16.77 -14.63
C GLY A 61 -5.30 17.46 -13.35
N THR A 62 -5.09 16.87 -12.18
CA THR A 62 -5.33 17.51 -10.88
C THR A 62 -4.02 17.86 -10.19
N THR A 63 -4.05 18.88 -9.33
CA THR A 63 -2.96 19.13 -8.40
C THR A 63 -3.47 18.96 -6.98
N VAL A 64 -2.85 18.05 -6.25
CA VAL A 64 -3.19 17.76 -4.85
C VAL A 64 -2.04 18.12 -3.93
N TYR A 65 -2.39 18.45 -2.69
CA TYR A 65 -1.43 18.64 -1.60
C TYR A 65 -1.50 17.42 -0.67
N LEU A 66 -0.43 16.63 -0.66
CA LEU A 66 -0.29 15.50 0.23
C LEU A 66 0.16 15.96 1.61
N GLN A 67 -0.71 15.71 2.59
CA GLN A 67 -0.41 15.90 4.00
C GLN A 67 -0.29 14.53 4.67
N SER A 68 0.94 14.09 4.91
CA SER A 68 1.21 12.88 5.67
C SER A 68 1.17 13.17 7.18
N SER A 69 0.46 12.35 7.94
CA SER A 69 0.57 12.31 9.39
C SER A 69 1.72 11.42 9.84
N ARG A 70 2.03 11.42 11.14
CA ARG A 70 3.01 10.51 11.73
C ARG A 70 2.60 9.07 11.42
N SER A 71 3.56 8.25 10.95
CA SER A 71 3.34 6.83 10.71
C SER A 71 2.82 6.13 11.96
N LEU A 72 1.74 5.38 11.79
CA LEU A 72 1.20 4.48 12.80
C LEU A 72 1.79 3.09 12.59
N CYS A 73 2.20 2.44 13.67
CA CYS A 73 2.73 1.08 13.64
C CYS A 73 1.72 0.13 14.29
N GLY A 74 1.44 -0.99 13.64
CA GLY A 74 0.55 -2.01 14.17
C GLY A 74 1.10 -3.40 13.94
N ILE A 75 0.78 -4.32 14.86
CA ILE A 75 1.19 -5.72 14.79
C ILE A 75 0.13 -6.51 14.01
N ILE A 76 0.60 -7.42 13.15
CA ILE A 76 -0.21 -8.47 12.55
C ILE A 76 0.13 -9.76 13.31
N ALA A 77 -0.74 -10.15 14.24
CA ALA A 77 -0.60 -11.36 15.04
C ALA A 77 -1.84 -12.23 14.89
N SER A 78 -1.64 -13.55 14.86
CA SER A 78 -2.73 -14.54 14.94
C SER A 78 -3.27 -14.73 16.37
N VAL A 79 -2.53 -14.23 17.37
CA VAL A 79 -2.87 -14.31 18.79
C VAL A 79 -3.33 -12.97 19.32
N GLN A 80 -4.22 -13.04 20.31
CA GLN A 80 -4.75 -11.87 21.02
C GLN A 80 -3.58 -11.10 21.63
N LEU A 81 -3.40 -9.86 21.16
CA LEU A 81 -2.33 -8.97 21.63
C LEU A 81 -2.55 -8.64 23.10
N SER A 82 -1.46 -8.42 23.84
CA SER A 82 -1.57 -7.79 25.16
C SER A 82 -2.15 -6.38 25.01
N GLN A 83 -2.76 -5.83 26.07
CA GLN A 83 -3.38 -4.49 26.04
C GLN A 83 -2.45 -3.35 25.59
N ALA A 84 -1.13 -3.57 25.59
CA ALA A 84 -0.13 -2.57 25.22
C ALA A 84 0.24 -2.55 23.72
N ALA A 85 -0.21 -3.53 22.93
CA ALA A 85 0.15 -3.64 21.52
C ALA A 85 -1.01 -3.24 20.61
N THR A 86 -0.78 -2.27 19.74
CA THR A 86 -1.74 -1.85 18.71
C THR A 86 -1.72 -2.82 17.54
N SER A 87 -2.87 -3.36 17.17
CA SER A 87 -3.04 -4.15 15.95
C SER A 87 -3.01 -3.28 14.69
N ILE A 88 -2.68 -3.85 13.53
CA ILE A 88 -2.77 -3.10 12.25
C ILE A 88 -4.19 -2.58 12.00
N LYS A 89 -5.20 -3.34 12.40
CA LYS A 89 -6.61 -2.94 12.32
C LYS A 89 -6.88 -1.66 13.10
N GLU A 90 -6.38 -1.58 14.33
CA GLU A 90 -6.53 -0.38 15.18
C GLU A 90 -5.75 0.80 14.63
N ALA A 91 -4.51 0.58 14.19
CA ALA A 91 -3.68 1.63 13.59
C ALA A 91 -4.36 2.24 12.35
N ILE A 92 -4.89 1.42 11.44
CA ILE A 92 -5.58 1.91 10.24
C ILE A 92 -6.90 2.58 10.61
N SER A 93 -7.66 2.03 11.57
CA SER A 93 -8.90 2.64 12.05
C SER A 93 -8.66 4.04 12.63
N GLN A 94 -7.61 4.22 13.42
CA GLN A 94 -7.19 5.52 13.94
C GLN A 94 -6.77 6.48 12.82
N GLY A 95 -6.06 5.99 11.80
CA GLY A 95 -5.72 6.78 10.62
C GLY A 95 -6.96 7.33 9.90
N PHE A 96 -8.02 6.53 9.83
CA PHE A 96 -9.29 6.91 9.20
C PHE A 96 -10.12 7.94 9.98
N GLU A 97 -9.75 8.27 11.21
CA GLU A 97 -10.38 9.39 11.93
C GLU A 97 -10.02 10.75 11.30
N ARG A 98 -8.89 10.83 10.58
CA ARG A 98 -8.35 12.10 10.05
C ARG A 98 -8.07 12.07 8.56
N HIS A 99 -8.05 10.89 7.95
CA HIS A 99 -7.68 10.70 6.55
C HIS A 99 -8.65 9.73 5.87
N SER A 100 -8.86 9.90 4.57
CA SER A 100 -9.64 8.95 3.76
C SER A 100 -8.79 7.82 3.18
N SER A 101 -7.46 7.96 3.20
CA SER A 101 -6.53 6.98 2.63
C SER A 101 -5.35 6.76 3.57
N ALA A 102 -4.80 5.55 3.53
CA ALA A 102 -3.57 5.15 4.19
C ALA A 102 -2.68 4.37 3.22
N ILE A 103 -1.38 4.64 3.26
CA ILE A 103 -0.37 3.78 2.64
C ILE A 103 0.09 2.79 3.71
N VAL A 104 -0.11 1.50 3.46
CA VAL A 104 0.32 0.42 4.34
C VAL A 104 1.59 -0.18 3.76
N ILE A 105 2.63 -0.24 4.60
CA ILE A 105 3.93 -0.82 4.23
C ILE A 105 4.14 -2.09 5.06
N LEU A 106 4.26 -3.22 4.37
CA LEU A 106 4.55 -4.54 4.94
C LEU A 106 5.90 -5.03 4.38
N LYS A 107 6.99 -4.84 5.14
CA LYS A 107 8.37 -5.07 4.67
C LYS A 107 8.63 -4.32 3.34
N ASN A 108 8.82 -5.03 2.24
CA ASN A 108 9.10 -4.50 0.91
C ASN A 108 7.84 -4.35 0.03
N THR A 109 6.65 -4.63 0.57
CA THR A 109 5.37 -4.46 -0.13
C THR A 109 4.67 -3.20 0.40
N SER A 110 4.13 -2.40 -0.50
CA SER A 110 3.25 -1.29 -0.17
C SER A 110 1.90 -1.39 -0.87
N MET A 111 0.84 -0.94 -0.20
CA MET A 111 -0.54 -0.96 -0.69
C MET A 111 -1.30 0.28 -0.23
N MET A 112 -2.34 0.67 -0.96
CA MET A 112 -3.23 1.76 -0.57
C MET A 112 -4.49 1.16 0.04
N ILE A 113 -4.88 1.63 1.22
CA ILE A 113 -6.22 1.43 1.75
C ILE A 113 -6.97 2.75 1.70
N HIS A 114 -8.18 2.75 1.16
CA HIS A 114 -9.01 3.93 1.01
C HIS A 114 -10.42 3.68 1.54
N LYS A 115 -10.87 4.53 2.45
CA LYS A 115 -12.26 4.58 2.91
C LYS A 115 -13.00 5.64 2.10
N ASP A 116 -13.96 5.21 1.29
CA ASP A 116 -14.75 6.12 0.47
C ASP A 116 -15.88 6.80 1.28
N PRO A 117 -16.59 7.80 0.70
CA PRO A 117 -17.66 8.50 1.39
C PRO A 117 -18.85 7.63 1.82
N GLU A 118 -19.05 6.47 1.18
CA GLU A 118 -20.07 5.48 1.54
C GLU A 118 -19.56 4.50 2.62
N SER A 119 -18.39 4.77 3.21
CA SER A 119 -17.70 3.92 4.19
C SER A 119 -17.28 2.55 3.67
N ARG A 120 -17.21 2.35 2.35
CA ARG A 120 -16.61 1.15 1.77
C ARG A 120 -15.09 1.23 1.88
N ILE A 121 -14.45 0.09 2.10
CA ILE A 121 -13.00 -0.01 2.28
C ILE A 121 -12.42 -0.64 1.02
N TRP A 122 -11.58 0.12 0.34
CA TRP A 122 -10.92 -0.30 -0.89
C TRP A 122 -9.44 -0.57 -0.63
N LEU A 123 -8.94 -1.71 -1.09
CA LEU A 123 -7.52 -2.05 -1.09
C LEU A 123 -7.02 -2.06 -2.53
N PHE A 124 -5.99 -1.27 -2.80
CA PHE A 124 -5.24 -1.35 -4.05
C PHE A 124 -3.83 -1.88 -3.77
N ASP A 125 -3.48 -2.99 -4.43
CA ASP A 125 -2.14 -3.55 -4.41
C ASP A 125 -1.57 -3.54 -5.83
N SER A 126 -0.47 -2.81 -6.02
CA SER A 126 0.18 -2.66 -7.32
C SER A 126 1.01 -3.87 -7.74
N HIS A 127 1.34 -4.76 -6.81
CA HIS A 127 2.20 -5.92 -7.09
C HIS A 127 1.45 -6.98 -7.91
N SER A 128 2.20 -7.95 -8.44
CA SER A 128 1.63 -9.10 -9.14
C SER A 128 0.80 -9.97 -8.19
N ARG A 129 -0.51 -10.05 -8.45
CA ARG A 129 -1.49 -10.84 -7.69
C ARG A 129 -2.36 -11.68 -8.62
N ASN A 130 -2.88 -12.80 -8.09
CA ASN A 130 -3.91 -13.59 -8.75
C ASN A 130 -5.32 -13.04 -8.43
N GLU A 131 -6.36 -13.71 -8.91
CA GLU A 131 -7.77 -13.32 -8.70
C GLU A 131 -8.22 -13.37 -7.23
N ASP A 132 -7.57 -14.19 -6.41
CA ASP A 132 -7.80 -14.27 -4.96
C ASP A 132 -7.00 -13.20 -4.17
N GLY A 133 -6.24 -12.36 -4.87
CA GLY A 133 -5.38 -11.35 -4.28
C GLY A 133 -4.09 -11.88 -3.66
N MET A 134 -3.71 -13.13 -3.96
CA MET A 134 -2.46 -13.76 -3.52
C MET A 134 -1.30 -13.41 -4.44
N PRO A 135 -0.05 -13.35 -3.93
CA PRO A 135 1.14 -13.15 -4.75
C PRO A 135 1.22 -14.16 -5.89
N ALA A 136 1.39 -13.66 -7.10
CA ALA A 136 1.53 -14.46 -8.33
C ALA A 136 2.86 -14.12 -9.03
N PRO A 137 3.37 -15.00 -9.91
CA PRO A 137 4.50 -14.65 -10.78
C PRO A 137 4.19 -13.43 -11.65
N ASP A 138 5.20 -12.59 -11.91
CA ASP A 138 5.04 -11.32 -12.63
C ASP A 138 4.55 -11.51 -14.07
N GLU A 139 4.77 -12.69 -14.67
CA GLU A 139 4.35 -13.00 -16.04
C GLU A 139 2.84 -13.20 -16.18
N VAL A 140 2.12 -13.49 -15.08
CA VAL A 140 0.70 -13.85 -15.10
C VAL A 140 -0.17 -13.03 -14.17
N GLY A 141 0.40 -12.49 -13.09
CA GLY A 141 -0.38 -11.72 -12.13
C GLY A 141 -0.59 -10.28 -12.57
N LYS A 142 -1.51 -9.61 -11.87
CA LYS A 142 -1.94 -8.26 -12.15
C LYS A 142 -2.07 -7.49 -10.85
N SER A 143 -1.99 -6.16 -10.94
CA SER A 143 -2.41 -5.29 -9.85
C SER A 143 -3.91 -5.44 -9.62
N ILE A 144 -4.34 -5.30 -8.37
CA ILE A 144 -5.73 -5.56 -7.96
C ILE A 144 -6.32 -4.37 -7.22
N LEU A 145 -7.64 -4.26 -7.32
CA LEU A 145 -8.47 -3.39 -6.50
C LEU A 145 -9.56 -4.26 -5.88
N ILE A 146 -9.59 -4.34 -4.55
CA ILE A 146 -10.55 -5.16 -3.79
C ILE A 146 -11.44 -4.24 -2.97
N ASN A 147 -12.76 -4.48 -3.00
CA ASN A 147 -13.69 -3.94 -2.02
C ASN A 147 -13.77 -4.91 -0.83
N LEU A 148 -13.22 -4.50 0.31
CA LEU A 148 -13.19 -5.28 1.54
C LEU A 148 -14.52 -5.09 2.30
N LYS A 149 -15.06 -6.17 2.88
CA LYS A 149 -16.32 -6.09 3.63
C LYS A 149 -16.14 -5.30 4.92
N ASP A 150 -15.00 -5.50 5.58
CA ASP A 150 -14.65 -4.85 6.82
C ASP A 150 -13.13 -4.85 7.07
N MET A 151 -12.74 -4.37 8.25
CA MET A 151 -11.33 -4.35 8.67
C MET A 151 -10.77 -5.73 9.02
N ALA A 152 -11.60 -6.76 9.21
CA ALA A 152 -11.14 -8.13 9.41
C ALA A 152 -10.63 -8.72 8.10
N ASP A 153 -11.32 -8.48 6.98
CA ASP A 153 -10.86 -8.83 5.63
C ASP A 153 -9.49 -8.18 5.34
N LEU A 154 -9.31 -6.90 5.70
CA LEU A 154 -8.03 -6.21 5.58
C LEU A 154 -6.92 -6.88 6.39
N ASN A 155 -7.20 -7.20 7.66
CA ASN A 155 -6.22 -7.85 8.54
C ASN A 155 -5.83 -9.23 8.00
N LEU A 156 -6.79 -9.98 7.46
CA LEU A 156 -6.55 -11.28 6.83
C LEU A 156 -5.67 -11.13 5.58
N TYR A 157 -5.97 -10.17 4.71
CA TYR A 157 -5.15 -9.87 3.53
C TYR A 157 -3.70 -9.56 3.92
N CYS A 158 -3.50 -8.65 4.87
CA CYS A 158 -2.18 -8.29 5.38
C CYS A 158 -1.43 -9.51 5.98
N ALA A 159 -2.13 -10.36 6.74
CA ALA A 159 -1.55 -11.59 7.29
C ALA A 159 -1.12 -12.58 6.20
N MET A 160 -1.92 -12.74 5.14
CA MET A 160 -1.60 -13.60 3.99
C MET A 160 -0.36 -13.09 3.24
N ILE A 161 -0.25 -11.79 3.01
CA ILE A 161 0.93 -11.17 2.39
C ILE A 161 2.17 -11.39 3.26
N ILE A 162 2.10 -11.11 4.56
CA ILE A 162 3.23 -11.34 5.48
C ILE A 162 3.63 -12.81 5.49
N TYR A 163 2.67 -13.73 5.58
CA TYR A 163 2.97 -15.16 5.57
C TYR A 163 3.73 -15.56 4.30
N ASN A 164 3.34 -15.05 3.13
CA ASN A 164 4.05 -15.31 1.87
C ASN A 164 5.48 -14.73 1.87
N ILE A 165 5.66 -13.51 2.41
CA ILE A 165 6.99 -12.89 2.50
C ILE A 165 7.89 -13.68 3.46
N LEU A 166 7.35 -14.16 4.58
CA LEU A 166 8.10 -14.94 5.56
C LEU A 166 8.38 -16.37 5.11
N SER A 167 7.48 -17.02 4.37
CA SER A 167 7.70 -18.39 3.89
C SER A 167 8.78 -18.48 2.80
N LYS A 168 9.02 -17.38 2.08
CA LYS A 168 10.12 -17.25 1.11
C LYS A 168 11.45 -16.84 1.77
N TYR A 169 11.44 -16.46 3.05
CA TYR A 169 12.65 -16.07 3.76
C TYR A 169 13.42 -17.31 4.22
N VAL A 170 14.52 -17.62 3.53
CA VAL A 170 15.54 -18.55 4.01
C VAL A 170 16.54 -17.72 4.82
N PRO A 171 16.66 -17.89 6.15
CA PRO A 171 17.67 -17.18 6.91
C PRO A 171 19.06 -17.54 6.37
N PRO A 172 20.02 -16.60 6.31
CA PRO A 172 21.38 -16.91 5.93
C PRO A 172 21.91 -18.04 6.84
N ALA A 173 22.44 -19.09 6.23
CA ALA A 173 23.09 -20.17 6.97
C ALA A 173 24.29 -19.59 7.71
N VAL A 174 24.17 -19.41 9.01
CA VAL A 174 25.30 -19.08 9.87
C VAL A 174 26.09 -20.37 10.05
N PHE A 175 27.12 -20.55 9.22
CA PHE A 175 28.13 -21.57 9.47
C PHE A 175 29.00 -21.07 10.61
N ILE A 176 28.86 -21.70 11.78
CA ILE A 176 29.80 -21.52 12.88
C ILE A 176 30.95 -22.50 12.61
N SER A 177 32.13 -21.96 12.29
CA SER A 177 33.38 -22.70 12.19
C SER A 177 33.97 -22.97 13.56
#